data_AF-A0ABD1BWM9-F1
#
_entry.id   AF-A0ABD1BWM9-F1
#
_cell.length_a   1.000
_cell.length_b   1.000
_cell.length_c   1.000
_cell.angle_alpha   90.00
_cell.angle_beta   90.00
_cell.angle_gamma   90.00
#
_symmetry.space_group_name_H-M   'P 1'
#
loop_
_entity.id
_entity.type
_entity.pdbx_description
1 polymer ?
#
loop_
_entity_poly.entity_id
_entity_poly.type
_entity_poly.pdbx_seq_one_letter_code
_entity_poly.pdbx_strand_id
1 'polypeptide(L)'
;MVGVYDKNSVKCLLRFDVATEKSQPVPLPYQRSWYDVLCLSVVRDEKLSVLVQLDDDVFKTEIWVTNKIDESTKVVSWSKVLVLDLSHDLQLTNEGSFLLDEEKKKVMFCEKKYIDETDETKSKDMLYIFGETDKNSI
;
A
#
# COMPACT_ATOMS: atom_id res chain seq x y z
N MET A 1 -2.55 -2.61 -13.53
CA MET A 1 -3.24 -3.35 -12.45
C MET A 1 -4.26 -2.40 -11.86
N VAL A 2 -5.54 -2.78 -11.81
CA VAL A 2 -6.64 -1.91 -11.33
C VAL A 2 -7.26 -2.59 -10.11
N GLY A 3 -7.50 -1.83 -9.04
CA GLY A 3 -8.26 -2.29 -7.87
C GLY A 3 -9.76 -2.04 -8.08
N VAL A 4 -10.60 -3.00 -7.68
CA VAL A 4 -12.06 -2.92 -7.81
C VAL A 4 -12.72 -3.03 -6.42
N TYR A 5 -13.74 -2.21 -6.14
CA TYR A 5 -14.46 -2.13 -4.86
C TYR A 5 -15.96 -2.44 -5.03
N ASP A 6 -16.54 -3.21 -4.11
CA ASP A 6 -17.98 -3.32 -3.84
C ASP A 6 -18.20 -3.53 -2.32
N LYS A 7 -19.39 -3.19 -1.81
CA LYS A 7 -19.70 -3.13 -0.36
C LYS A 7 -19.73 -4.50 0.33
N ASN A 8 -19.65 -5.60 -0.42
CA ASN A 8 -19.44 -6.97 0.07
C ASN A 8 -18.11 -7.58 -0.42
N SER A 9 -17.16 -6.76 -0.88
CA SER A 9 -16.08 -7.23 -1.77
C SER A 9 -14.86 -7.83 -1.12
N VAL A 10 -14.49 -8.98 -1.67
CA VAL A 10 -13.11 -9.46 -1.68
C VAL A 10 -12.26 -8.44 -2.44
N LYS A 11 -11.39 -7.71 -1.73
CA LYS A 11 -10.37 -6.87 -2.36
C LYS A 11 -9.42 -7.78 -3.14
N CYS A 12 -9.17 -7.47 -4.40
CA CYS A 12 -8.23 -8.22 -5.23
C CYS A 12 -7.50 -7.32 -6.21
N LEU A 13 -6.31 -7.74 -6.62
CA LEU A 13 -5.55 -7.12 -7.68
C LEU A 13 -5.84 -7.86 -8.99
N LEU A 14 -6.04 -7.12 -10.10
CA LEU A 14 -6.25 -7.74 -11.40
C LEU A 14 -4.99 -7.63 -12.27
N ARG A 15 -4.40 -8.78 -12.62
CA ARG A 15 -3.39 -8.86 -13.68
C ARG A 15 -4.11 -8.89 -15.02
N PHE A 16 -3.81 -7.90 -15.86
CA PHE A 16 -4.31 -7.85 -17.23
C PHE A 16 -3.25 -8.41 -18.17
N ASP A 17 -3.64 -9.39 -18.98
CA ASP A 17 -2.84 -9.91 -20.09
C ASP A 17 -3.31 -9.23 -21.38
N VAL A 18 -2.43 -8.40 -21.95
CA VAL A 18 -2.72 -7.64 -23.17
C VAL A 18 -2.83 -8.55 -24.40
N ALA A 19 -2.09 -9.66 -24.44
CA ALA A 19 -2.10 -10.55 -25.59
C ALA A 19 -3.39 -11.37 -25.68
N THR A 20 -3.96 -11.73 -24.53
CA THR A 20 -5.21 -12.51 -24.46
C THR A 20 -6.43 -11.66 -24.10
N GLU A 21 -6.24 -10.36 -23.85
CA GLU A 21 -7.25 -9.39 -23.38
C GLU A 21 -8.03 -9.88 -22.14
N LYS A 22 -7.37 -10.65 -21.28
CA LYS A 22 -7.99 -11.28 -20.11
C LYS A 22 -7.45 -10.71 -18.81
N SER A 23 -8.33 -10.61 -17.83
CA SER A 23 -7.98 -10.29 -16.45
C SER A 23 -7.97 -11.54 -15.60
N GLN A 24 -6.97 -11.68 -14.73
CA GLN A 24 -6.85 -12.74 -13.75
C GLN A 24 -6.69 -12.13 -12.35
N PRO A 25 -7.43 -12.62 -11.35
CA PRO A 25 -7.26 -12.16 -9.98
C PRO A 25 -5.92 -12.62 -9.41
N VAL A 26 -5.26 -11.70 -8.72
CA VAL A 26 -4.04 -11.91 -7.95
C VAL A 26 -4.42 -11.74 -6.48
N PRO A 27 -4.12 -12.75 -5.63
CA PRO A 27 -4.45 -12.66 -4.21
C PRO A 27 -3.66 -11.52 -3.56
N LEU A 28 -4.34 -10.76 -2.71
CA LEU A 28 -3.71 -9.79 -1.81
C LEU A 28 -3.02 -10.50 -0.64
N PRO A 29 -2.09 -9.84 0.10
CA PRO A 29 -1.43 -10.43 1.25
C PRO A 29 -2.40 -10.91 2.34
N TYR A 30 -3.59 -10.30 2.40
CA TYR A 30 -4.65 -10.68 3.32
C TYR A 30 -5.89 -11.16 2.56
N GLN A 31 -6.50 -12.24 3.05
CA GLN A 31 -7.79 -12.74 2.56
C GLN A 31 -8.94 -12.47 3.53
N ARG A 32 -8.68 -11.76 4.64
CA ARG A 32 -9.72 -11.40 5.62
C ARG A 32 -10.50 -10.18 5.18
N SER A 33 -11.72 -10.03 5.68
CA SER A 33 -12.61 -8.93 5.31
C SER A 33 -12.28 -7.59 5.96
N TRP A 34 -11.37 -7.56 6.96
CA TRP A 34 -11.20 -6.44 7.88
C TRP A 34 -9.82 -5.79 7.76
N TYR A 35 -9.52 -5.27 6.58
CA TYR A 35 -8.33 -4.44 6.34
C TYR A 35 -8.56 -3.50 5.16
N ASP A 36 -7.91 -2.35 5.17
CA ASP A 36 -7.88 -1.39 4.07
C ASP A 36 -6.57 -1.42 3.30
N VAL A 37 -6.66 -1.61 1.97
CA VAL A 37 -5.52 -1.36 1.06
C VAL A 37 -5.53 0.13 0.77
N LEU A 38 -4.54 0.85 1.30
CA LEU A 38 -4.47 2.28 1.13
C LEU A 38 -3.78 2.63 -0.20
N CYS A 39 -2.65 1.98 -0.50
CA CYS A 39 -1.90 2.30 -1.72
C CYS A 39 -1.20 1.07 -2.30
N LEU A 40 -0.99 1.10 -3.62
CA LEU A 40 -0.16 0.16 -4.39
C LEU A 40 1.00 0.94 -5.03
N SER A 41 2.21 0.38 -4.99
CA SER A 41 3.39 0.98 -5.61
C SER A 41 4.30 -0.08 -6.23
N VAL A 42 5.08 0.30 -7.24
CA VAL A 42 6.09 -0.56 -7.87
C VAL A 42 7.41 -0.35 -7.15
N VAL A 43 8.11 -1.44 -6.85
CA VAL A 43 9.46 -1.40 -6.26
C VAL A 43 10.46 -2.05 -7.21
N ARG A 44 11.72 -2.14 -6.78
CA ARG A 44 12.80 -2.66 -7.62
C ARG A 44 12.54 -4.13 -7.99
N ASP A 45 13.23 -4.61 -9.02
CA ASP A 45 13.18 -5.99 -9.51
C ASP A 45 11.78 -6.47 -9.95
N GLU A 46 10.97 -5.57 -10.54
CA GLU A 46 9.64 -5.92 -11.08
C GLU A 46 8.72 -6.51 -10.00
N LYS A 47 8.84 -6.01 -8.77
CA LYS A 47 7.99 -6.36 -7.63
C LYS A 47 6.95 -5.27 -7.39
N LEU A 48 5.88 -5.63 -6.70
CA LEU A 48 4.88 -4.72 -6.20
C LEU A 48 4.97 -4.61 -4.69
N SER A 49 4.56 -3.46 -4.17
CA SER A 49 4.36 -3.22 -2.76
C SER A 49 2.95 -2.71 -2.50
N VAL A 50 2.37 -3.13 -1.38
CA VAL A 50 1.09 -2.61 -0.91
C VAL A 50 1.24 -2.10 0.51
N LEU A 51 0.58 -0.97 0.78
CA LEU A 51 0.42 -0.42 2.10
C LEU A 51 -1.00 -0.76 2.58
N VAL A 52 -1.07 -1.45 3.72
CA VAL A 52 -2.29 -2.00 4.28
C VAL A 52 -2.47 -1.50 5.71
N GLN A 53 -3.67 -1.04 6.04
CA GLN A 53 -4.08 -0.69 7.40
C GLN A 53 -5.02 -1.79 7.91
N LEU A 54 -4.81 -2.26 9.14
CA LEU A 54 -5.64 -3.30 9.75
C LEU A 54 -6.79 -2.66 10.52
N ASP A 55 -8.01 -3.18 10.38
CA ASP A 55 -9.19 -2.59 11.06
C ASP A 55 -9.15 -2.82 12.57
N ASP A 56 -8.58 -3.95 13.02
CA ASP A 56 -8.43 -4.30 14.43
C ASP A 56 -7.46 -3.36 15.17
N ASP A 57 -6.59 -2.67 14.42
CA ASP A 57 -5.63 -1.71 14.94
C ASP A 57 -5.31 -0.68 13.85
N VAL A 58 -6.18 0.33 13.73
CA VAL A 58 -6.07 1.39 12.72
C VAL A 58 -4.74 2.16 12.80
N PHE A 59 -3.98 2.02 13.88
CA PHE A 59 -2.66 2.66 14.03
C PHE A 59 -1.55 1.83 13.41
N LYS A 60 -1.77 0.53 13.22
CA LYS A 60 -0.82 -0.37 12.57
C LYS A 60 -1.01 -0.38 11.07
N THR A 61 -0.02 0.19 10.40
CA THR A 61 0.14 0.12 8.95
C THR A 61 1.23 -0.87 8.61
N GLU A 62 0.94 -1.80 7.72
CA GLU A 62 1.88 -2.79 7.25
C GLU A 62 2.21 -2.59 5.78
N ILE A 63 3.46 -2.90 5.44
CA ILE A 63 3.91 -2.88 4.05
C ILE A 63 4.35 -4.27 3.67
N TRP A 64 3.80 -4.71 2.54
CA TRP A 64 4.03 -6.01 1.96
C TRP A 64 4.64 -5.85 0.57
N VAL A 65 5.55 -6.74 0.22
CA VAL A 65 6.22 -6.77 -1.08
C VAL A 65 6.02 -8.14 -1.72
N THR A 66 5.79 -8.18 -3.03
CA THR A 66 5.67 -9.43 -3.78
C THR A 66 7.04 -10.04 -4.05
N ASN A 67 7.07 -11.33 -4.37
CA ASN A 67 8.16 -11.84 -5.22
C ASN A 67 8.17 -11.11 -6.58
N LYS A 68 9.28 -11.24 -7.29
CA LYS A 68 9.42 -10.73 -8.66
C LYS A 68 8.26 -11.22 -9.52
N ILE A 69 7.61 -10.30 -10.24
CA ILE A 69 6.49 -10.58 -11.14
C ILE A 69 7.00 -10.51 -12.57
N ASP A 70 7.23 -11.67 -13.18
CA ASP A 70 7.58 -11.79 -14.59
C ASP A 70 6.53 -12.57 -15.40
N GLU A 71 6.78 -12.75 -16.69
CA GLU A 71 5.91 -13.50 -17.60
C GLU A 71 5.73 -14.96 -17.18
N SER A 72 6.75 -15.57 -16.57
CA SER A 72 6.72 -16.97 -16.11
C SER A 72 6.03 -17.15 -14.76
N THR A 73 5.96 -16.08 -13.98
CA THR A 73 5.42 -16.09 -12.61
C THR A 73 3.90 -16.16 -12.65
N LYS A 74 3.36 -17.36 -12.41
CA LYS A 74 1.92 -17.60 -12.28
C LYS A 74 1.40 -17.37 -10.87
N VAL A 75 2.27 -17.48 -9.86
CA VAL A 75 1.90 -17.36 -8.45
C VAL A 75 2.56 -16.13 -7.85
N VAL A 76 1.75 -15.27 -7.24
CA VAL A 76 2.21 -14.11 -6.48
C VAL A 76 2.16 -14.46 -5.01
N SER A 77 3.31 -14.31 -4.35
CA SER A 77 3.51 -14.46 -2.92
C SER A 77 3.90 -13.13 -2.33
N TRP A 78 3.42 -12.85 -1.12
CA TRP A 78 3.67 -11.60 -0.42
C TRP A 78 4.52 -11.84 0.82
N SER A 79 5.47 -10.94 1.07
CA SER A 79 6.29 -10.92 2.28
C SER A 79 6.12 -9.58 2.97
N LYS A 80 5.84 -9.60 4.27
CA LYS A 80 5.78 -8.40 5.10
C LYS A 80 7.19 -7.87 5.30
N VAL A 81 7.41 -6.59 5.03
CA VAL A 81 8.76 -5.97 5.08
C VAL A 81 8.88 -4.88 6.13
N LEU A 82 7.77 -4.25 6.51
CA LEU A 82 7.76 -3.18 7.50
C LEU A 82 6.41 -3.11 8.20
N VAL A 83 6.43 -2.77 9.50
CA VAL A 83 5.26 -2.42 10.30
C VAL A 83 5.49 -1.03 10.87
N LEU A 84 4.53 -0.15 10.66
CA LEU A 84 4.52 1.22 11.13
C LEU A 84 3.44 1.36 12.19
N ASP A 85 3.80 1.96 13.32
CA ASP A 85 2.88 2.37 14.37
C ASP A 85 2.65 3.87 14.21
N LEU A 86 1.53 4.23 13.58
CA LEU A 86 1.17 5.61 13.27
C LEU A 86 0.37 6.19 14.43
N SER A 87 0.73 7.39 14.88
CA SER A 87 0.00 8.08 15.95
C SER A 87 -1.48 8.29 15.60
N HIS A 88 -2.34 8.41 16.62
CA HIS A 88 -3.77 8.74 16.46
C HIS A 88 -4.06 9.94 15.54
N ASP A 89 -3.17 10.92 15.51
CA ASP A 89 -3.31 12.14 14.72
C ASP A 89 -2.88 11.98 13.24
N LEU A 90 -2.34 10.81 12.88
CA LEU A 90 -1.80 10.53 11.55
C LEU A 90 -2.57 9.39 10.89
N GLN A 91 -3.67 9.75 10.23
CA GLN A 91 -4.43 8.87 9.35
C GLN A 91 -3.96 9.08 7.91
N LEU A 92 -3.51 8.00 7.28
CA LEU A 92 -3.14 7.98 5.87
C LEU A 92 -4.39 7.72 5.03
N THR A 93 -4.57 8.50 3.96
CA THR A 93 -5.68 8.32 3.03
C THR A 93 -5.35 7.29 1.96
N ASN A 94 -6.38 6.69 1.35
CA ASN A 94 -6.22 5.85 0.16
C ASN A 94 -6.04 6.65 -1.15
N GLU A 95 -6.01 7.98 -1.05
CA GLU A 95 -5.75 8.92 -2.16
C GLU A 95 -4.26 9.28 -2.29
N GLY A 96 -3.43 8.74 -1.40
CA GLY A 96 -1.99 8.98 -1.40
C GLY A 96 -1.22 8.12 -2.40
N SER A 97 0.09 8.33 -2.39
CA SER A 97 1.07 7.50 -3.05
C SER A 97 2.27 7.28 -2.14
N PHE A 98 2.99 6.18 -2.32
CA PHE A 98 4.16 5.90 -1.51
C PHE A 98 5.31 5.30 -2.30
N LEU A 99 6.51 5.49 -1.75
CA LEU A 99 7.75 4.90 -2.22
C LEU A 99 8.41 4.17 -1.05
N LEU A 100 8.84 2.94 -1.31
CA LEU A 100 9.53 2.09 -0.35
C LEU A 100 11.01 1.97 -0.73
N ASP A 101 11.88 2.26 0.24
CA ASP A 101 13.28 1.85 0.23
C ASP A 101 13.40 0.53 1.00
N GLU A 102 13.45 -0.58 0.25
CA GLU A 102 13.49 -1.93 0.82
C GLU A 102 14.76 -2.20 1.63
N GLU A 103 15.87 -1.58 1.25
CA GLU A 103 17.19 -1.74 1.88
C GLU A 103 17.25 -0.98 3.21
N LYS A 104 16.81 0.28 3.19
CA LYS A 104 16.82 1.13 4.40
C LYS A 104 15.59 0.95 5.29
N LYS A 105 14.61 0.15 4.86
CA LYS A 105 13.31 0.00 5.54
C LYS A 105 12.65 1.36 5.82
N LYS A 106 12.70 2.26 4.83
CA LYS A 106 12.10 3.59 4.89
C LYS A 106 10.99 3.74 3.87
N VAL A 107 9.99 4.52 4.22
CA VAL A 107 8.80 4.75 3.42
C VAL A 107 8.59 6.23 3.32
N MET A 108 8.40 6.72 2.11
CA MET A 108 7.95 8.06 1.86
C MET A 108 6.50 8.01 1.41
N PHE A 109 5.61 8.73 2.09
CA PHE A 109 4.19 8.79 1.76
C PHE A 109 3.80 10.22 1.41
N CYS A 110 3.09 10.39 0.32
CA CYS A 110 2.61 11.69 -0.15
C CYS A 110 1.09 11.64 -0.31
N GLU A 111 0.41 12.63 0.23
CA GLU A 111 -1.03 12.81 0.05
C GLU A 111 -1.40 14.29 -0.02
N LYS A 112 -2.58 14.56 -0.55
CA LYS A 112 -3.18 15.88 -0.56
C LYS A 112 -4.19 15.96 0.57
N LYS A 113 -3.95 16.83 1.56
CA LYS A 113 -4.89 17.08 2.67
C LYS A 113 -5.72 18.32 2.40
N TYR A 114 -7.03 18.18 2.48
CA TYR A 114 -7.97 19.29 2.45
C TYR A 114 -7.98 19.97 3.82
N ILE A 115 -7.80 21.30 3.83
CA ILE A 115 -7.81 22.12 5.05
C ILE A 115 -9.26 22.41 5.46
N ASP A 116 -10.15 22.45 4.48
CA ASP A 116 -11.57 22.72 4.62
C ASP A 116 -12.33 21.66 3.81
N GLU A 117 -13.16 20.87 4.48
CA GLU A 117 -13.96 19.81 3.83
C GLU A 117 -14.99 20.36 2.83
N THR A 118 -15.32 21.66 2.91
CA THR A 118 -16.30 22.31 2.04
C THR A 118 -15.68 23.07 0.86
N ASP A 119 -14.36 23.23 0.85
CA ASP A 119 -13.63 23.98 -0.16
C ASP A 119 -12.40 23.19 -0.65
N GLU A 120 -12.61 22.37 -1.68
CA GLU A 120 -11.57 21.55 -2.31
C GLU A 120 -10.40 22.37 -2.89
N THR A 121 -10.57 23.69 -3.05
CA THR A 121 -9.48 24.57 -3.50
C THR A 121 -8.44 24.80 -2.41
N LYS A 122 -8.81 24.61 -1.12
CA LYS A 122 -7.91 24.75 0.02
C LYS A 122 -7.33 23.41 0.44
N SER A 123 -6.21 23.06 -0.18
CA SER A 123 -5.49 21.82 0.11
C SER A 123 -3.99 22.05 0.27
N LYS A 124 -3.32 21.10 0.93
CA LYS A 124 -1.86 21.05 1.11
C LYS A 124 -1.34 19.70 0.68
N ASP A 125 -0.24 19.70 -0.06
CA ASP A 125 0.53 18.49 -0.28
C ASP A 125 1.36 18.20 0.98
N MET A 126 1.20 16.98 1.51
CA MET A 126 1.85 16.52 2.72
C MET A 126 2.79 15.37 2.37
N LEU A 127 4.02 15.45 2.88
CA LEU A 127 5.05 14.43 2.70
C LEU A 127 5.49 13.91 4.07
N TYR A 128 5.41 12.59 4.26
CA TYR A 128 5.84 11.91 5.47
C TYR A 128 6.97 10.93 5.14
N ILE A 129 7.89 10.77 6.08
CA ILE A 129 8.95 9.77 6.01
C ILE A 129 8.85 8.90 7.26
N PHE A 130 8.62 7.62 7.04
CA PHE A 130 8.56 6.59 8.06
C PHE A 130 9.73 5.62 7.91
N GLY A 131 10.03 4.89 8.97
CA GLY A 131 11.01 3.82 8.96
C GLY A 131 11.35 3.36 10.37
N GLU A 132 12.11 2.29 10.46
CA GLU A 132 12.68 1.88 11.74
C GLU A 132 13.62 2.97 12.25
N THR A 133 13.49 3.33 13.53
CA THR A 133 14.49 4.15 14.19
C THR A 133 15.70 3.27 14.48
N ASP A 134 16.88 3.70 14.03
CA ASP A 134 18.13 3.07 14.44
C ASP A 134 18.21 3.12 15.97
N LYS A 135 18.13 1.97 16.64
CA LYS A 135 18.21 1.85 18.12
C LYS A 135 19.62 2.16 18.67
N ASN A 136 20.40 3.00 17.99
CA ASN A 136 21.85 3.13 18.24
C ASN A 136 22.32 4.57 18.49
N SER A 137 21.53 5.35 19.22
CA SER A 137 22.00 6.60 19.84
C SER A 137 21.73 6.53 21.35
N ILE A 138 22.71 6.00 22.08
CA ILE A 138 22.86 6.13 23.54
C ILE A 138 23.49 7.50 23.82
#